data_AF-A0A956DKF8-F1
#
_entry.id   AF-A0A956DKF8-F1
#
_cell.length_a   1.000
_cell.length_b   1.000
_cell.length_c   1.000
_cell.angle_alpha   90.00
_cell.angle_beta   90.00
_cell.angle_gamma   90.00
#
_symmetry.space_group_name_H-M   'P 1'
#
loop_
_entity.id
_entity.type
_entity.pdbx_description
1 polymer ?
#
loop_
_entity_poly.entity_id
_entity_poly.type
_entity_poly.pdbx_seq_one_letter_code
_entity_poly.pdbx_strand_id
1 'polypeptide(L)'
;MSRRRGRRGKGGVEGLIPGIALPERGVPRHVRVERDMLRELMAALRTLSDPRLSGATVSRIELTEDLAFARIYVRAGVEGDGDERALMRAFRSAGGRLRGHIGRSLQLRKAPELRFLYDTGYEAAERVDALLEEIRVEDEIRHSDVGAESGEPDLGD
;
A
#
# COMPACT_ATOMS: atom_id res chain seq x y z
N MET A 1 59.37 1.13 18.57
CA MET A 1 58.75 1.79 19.74
C MET A 1 57.29 2.07 19.43
N SER A 2 56.37 1.35 20.13
CA SER A 2 55.32 1.90 21.00
C SER A 2 54.14 2.57 20.28
N ARG A 3 52.97 1.89 20.19
CA ARG A 3 51.84 1.93 21.17
C ARG A 3 51.09 3.28 21.06
N ARG A 4 49.77 3.37 20.84
CA ARG A 4 48.69 2.82 21.69
C ARG A 4 47.30 3.24 21.15
N ARG A 5 46.29 2.41 21.44
CA ARG A 5 44.88 2.71 21.85
C ARG A 5 44.05 3.61 20.91
N GLY A 6 42.96 3.15 20.32
CA GLY A 6 41.86 2.42 20.93
C GLY A 6 40.73 3.40 21.27
N ARG A 7 39.57 3.29 20.62
CA ARG A 7 38.33 3.85 21.16
C ARG A 7 37.13 3.01 20.73
N ARG A 8 36.51 2.41 21.75
CA ARG A 8 35.19 1.81 21.73
C ARG A 8 34.16 2.89 21.39
N GLY A 9 33.22 2.56 20.52
CA GLY A 9 31.90 3.18 20.47
C GLY A 9 30.87 2.07 20.64
N LYS A 10 30.31 1.95 21.85
CA LYS A 10 29.10 1.18 22.13
C LYS A 10 27.89 2.00 21.64
N GLY A 11 26.83 1.30 21.24
CA GLY A 11 25.51 1.83 20.94
C GLY A 11 24.85 0.83 19.99
N GLY A 12 24.16 -0.19 20.49
CA GLY A 12 22.86 -0.01 21.13
C GLY A 12 21.82 -0.18 20.03
N VAL A 13 21.56 -1.43 19.61
CA VAL A 13 20.35 -1.75 18.85
C VAL A 13 19.22 -1.93 19.87
N GLU A 14 18.89 -0.84 20.55
CA GLU A 14 17.62 -0.72 21.25
C GLU A 14 16.52 -0.64 20.20
N GLY A 15 15.41 -1.29 20.54
CA GLY A 15 14.36 -1.71 19.62
C GLY A 15 13.92 -0.65 18.61
N LEU A 16 13.63 -1.11 17.39
CA LEU A 16 12.84 -0.33 16.45
C LEU A 16 11.85 -1.21 15.69
N ILE A 17 10.69 -1.38 16.30
CA ILE A 17 9.40 -1.37 15.61
C ILE A 17 8.61 -0.31 16.39
N PRO A 18 8.42 0.92 15.88
CA PRO A 18 7.35 1.17 14.90
C PRO A 18 7.66 2.26 13.83
N GLY A 19 7.09 2.11 12.62
CA GLY A 19 7.12 3.13 11.56
C GLY A 19 8.28 2.99 10.58
N ILE A 20 8.11 2.15 9.57
CA ILE A 20 9.14 1.76 8.57
C ILE A 20 9.72 2.98 7.84
N ALA A 21 10.78 3.56 8.40
CA ALA A 21 11.72 4.41 7.67
C ALA A 21 12.81 3.52 7.09
N LEU A 22 12.57 2.99 5.88
CA LEU A 22 13.60 2.30 5.11
C LEU A 22 14.80 3.26 4.94
N PRO A 23 16.05 2.78 5.13
CA PRO A 23 17.23 3.63 4.97
C PRO A 23 17.29 4.18 3.53
N GLU A 24 17.35 5.52 3.37
CA GLU A 24 17.27 6.20 2.06
C GLU A 24 18.45 5.93 1.10
N ARG A 25 19.46 5.16 1.53
CA ARG A 25 20.58 4.76 0.67
C ARG A 25 20.24 3.45 -0.05
N GLY A 26 19.80 3.57 -1.29
CA GLY A 26 19.60 2.44 -2.22
C GLY A 26 18.23 2.39 -2.90
N VAL A 27 17.27 3.23 -2.51
CA VAL A 27 15.94 3.26 -3.14
C VAL A 27 16.04 3.91 -4.53
N PRO A 28 15.63 3.24 -5.61
CA PRO A 28 15.63 3.81 -6.94
C PRO A 28 14.82 5.11 -7.00
N ARG A 29 15.26 6.06 -7.83
CA ARG A 29 14.59 7.37 -7.95
C ARG A 29 13.12 7.23 -8.33
N HIS A 30 12.77 6.27 -9.21
CA HIS A 30 11.39 6.05 -9.62
C HIS A 30 10.49 5.67 -8.45
N VAL A 31 10.94 4.82 -7.53
CA VAL A 31 10.16 4.41 -6.34
C VAL A 31 9.82 5.60 -5.44
N ARG A 32 10.73 6.55 -5.26
CA ARG A 32 10.44 7.77 -4.50
C ARG A 32 9.39 8.62 -5.20
N VAL A 33 9.53 8.79 -6.51
CA VAL A 33 8.58 9.56 -7.34
C VAL A 33 7.21 8.88 -7.38
N GLU A 34 7.14 7.55 -7.44
CA GLU A 34 5.88 6.78 -7.36
C GLU A 34 5.10 7.11 -6.09
N ARG A 35 5.78 7.07 -4.94
CA ARG A 35 5.16 7.34 -3.64
C ARG A 35 4.62 8.77 -3.57
N ASP A 36 5.42 9.73 -4.01
CA ASP A 36 5.01 11.13 -4.00
C ASP A 36 3.85 11.37 -4.97
N MET A 37 3.91 10.76 -6.16
CA MET A 37 2.86 10.82 -7.17
C MET A 37 1.55 10.19 -6.70
N LEU A 38 1.61 9.10 -5.94
CA LEU A 38 0.43 8.46 -5.33
C LEU A 38 -0.26 9.41 -4.36
N ARG A 39 0.51 10.04 -3.47
CA ARG A 39 -0.01 11.00 -2.50
C ARG A 39 -0.69 12.19 -3.19
N GLU A 40 -0.02 12.76 -4.19
CA GLU A 40 -0.51 13.93 -4.92
C GLU A 40 -1.75 13.61 -5.77
N LEU A 41 -1.77 12.46 -6.45
CA LEU A 41 -2.95 12.03 -7.21
C LEU A 41 -4.16 11.78 -6.31
N MET A 42 -3.96 11.14 -5.16
CA MET A 42 -5.03 10.93 -4.18
C MET A 42 -5.56 12.26 -3.65
N ALA A 43 -4.69 13.23 -3.36
CA ALA A 43 -5.12 14.57 -2.97
C ALA A 43 -5.89 15.27 -4.09
N ALA A 44 -5.40 15.19 -5.33
CA ALA A 44 -6.05 15.79 -6.49
C ALA A 44 -7.44 15.22 -6.76
N LEU A 45 -7.65 13.91 -6.58
CA LEU A 45 -8.94 13.25 -6.74
C LEU A 45 -10.00 13.77 -5.79
N ARG A 46 -9.63 14.12 -4.55
CA ARG A 46 -10.57 14.70 -3.56
C ARG A 46 -11.05 16.09 -3.94
N THR A 47 -10.28 16.81 -4.77
CA THR A 47 -10.62 18.16 -5.24
C THR A 47 -11.34 18.17 -6.59
N LEU A 48 -11.43 17.02 -7.26
CA LEU A 48 -12.08 16.90 -8.56
C LEU A 48 -13.60 16.86 -8.37
N SER A 49 -14.29 17.82 -8.99
CA SER A 49 -15.75 17.93 -8.95
C SER A 49 -16.49 17.00 -9.92
N ASP A 50 -15.84 15.94 -10.42
CA ASP A 50 -16.47 15.02 -11.38
C ASP A 50 -17.23 13.93 -10.62
N PRO A 51 -18.57 13.84 -10.76
CA PRO A 51 -19.37 12.82 -10.07
C PRO A 51 -18.98 11.39 -10.46
N ARG A 52 -18.38 11.18 -11.64
CA ARG A 52 -17.92 9.86 -12.10
C ARG A 52 -16.61 9.41 -11.46
N LEU A 53 -15.86 10.35 -10.88
CA LEU A 53 -14.65 10.10 -10.10
C LEU A 53 -14.94 10.16 -8.59
N SER A 54 -16.17 10.44 -8.19
CA SER A 54 -16.58 10.46 -6.78
C SER A 54 -16.36 9.07 -6.17
N GLY A 55 -15.55 9.00 -5.12
CA GLY A 55 -15.18 7.75 -4.45
C GLY A 55 -14.08 6.94 -5.16
N ALA A 56 -13.59 7.36 -6.33
CA ALA A 56 -12.51 6.67 -7.01
C ALA A 56 -11.20 6.70 -6.19
N THR A 57 -10.45 5.61 -6.20
CA THR A 57 -9.18 5.47 -5.48
C THR A 57 -8.09 4.95 -6.41
N VAL A 58 -6.85 5.38 -6.15
CA VAL A 58 -5.63 4.84 -6.77
C VAL A 58 -5.01 3.82 -5.84
N SER A 59 -4.85 2.58 -6.30
CA SER A 59 -4.27 1.50 -5.50
C SER A 59 -2.74 1.46 -5.62
N ARG A 60 -2.23 1.61 -6.84
CA ARG A 60 -0.79 1.49 -7.14
C ARG A 60 -0.40 2.36 -8.32
N ILE A 61 0.85 2.82 -8.31
CA ILE A 61 1.50 3.46 -9.45
C ILE A 61 2.80 2.72 -9.73
N GLU A 62 3.04 2.41 -11.00
CA GLU A 62 4.31 1.86 -11.47
C GLU A 62 4.89 2.79 -12.53
N LEU A 63 6.05 3.35 -12.23
CA LEU A 63 6.82 4.22 -13.11
C LEU A 63 7.95 3.44 -13.76
N THR A 64 8.20 3.74 -15.02
CA THR A 64 9.43 3.31 -15.69
C THR A 64 10.64 3.98 -15.05
N GLU A 65 11.81 3.35 -15.12
CA GLU A 65 13.05 3.88 -14.50
C GLU A 65 13.43 5.26 -15.04
N ASP A 66 13.08 5.54 -16.28
CA ASP A 66 13.29 6.82 -16.98
C ASP A 66 12.18 7.86 -16.71
N LEU A 67 11.17 7.52 -15.91
CA LEU A 67 10.01 8.36 -15.59
C LEU A 67 9.20 8.80 -16.82
N ALA A 68 9.30 8.09 -17.94
CA ALA A 68 8.57 8.44 -19.16
C ALA A 68 7.10 8.01 -19.09
N PHE A 69 6.82 6.85 -18.48
CA PHE A 69 5.48 6.28 -18.41
C PHE A 69 5.11 5.92 -16.97
N ALA A 70 3.87 6.19 -16.61
CA ALA A 70 3.29 5.81 -15.33
C ALA A 70 2.01 5.00 -15.55
N ARG A 71 2.02 3.74 -15.10
CA ARG A 71 0.84 2.90 -15.01
C ARG A 71 0.15 3.18 -13.68
N ILE A 72 -1.10 3.60 -13.72
CA ILE A 72 -1.89 3.98 -12.56
C ILE A 72 -3.05 3.00 -12.45
N TYR A 73 -3.07 2.22 -11.38
CA TYR A 73 -4.12 1.28 -11.07
C TYR A 73 -5.20 1.97 -10.25
N VAL A 74 -6.41 2.02 -10.81
CA VAL A 74 -7.55 2.74 -10.24
C VAL A 74 -8.72 1.81 -10.00
N ARG A 75 -9.54 2.11 -9.00
CA ARG A 75 -10.78 1.39 -8.72
C ARG A 75 -11.90 2.34 -8.33
N ALA A 76 -13.13 1.85 -8.48
CA ALA A 76 -14.29 2.48 -7.86
C ALA A 76 -14.23 2.32 -6.33
N GLY A 77 -14.80 3.29 -5.60
CA GLY A 77 -14.92 3.21 -4.14
C GLY A 77 -15.99 2.22 -3.71
N VAL A 78 -16.01 1.90 -2.40
CA VAL A 78 -16.94 0.93 -1.78
C VAL A 78 -18.41 1.31 -1.96
N GLU A 79 -18.72 2.60 -2.12
CA GLU A 79 -20.09 3.09 -2.36
C GLU A 79 -20.54 3.04 -3.83
N GLY A 80 -19.65 2.64 -4.75
CA GLY A 80 -19.92 2.71 -6.18
C GLY A 80 -20.14 1.34 -6.81
N ASP A 81 -21.36 1.08 -7.29
CA ASP A 81 -21.66 0.10 -8.35
C ASP A 81 -21.17 0.63 -9.71
N GLY A 82 -19.91 1.08 -9.73
CA GLY A 82 -19.39 1.98 -10.76
C GLY A 82 -19.08 1.22 -12.05
N ASP A 83 -19.75 1.59 -13.15
CA ASP A 83 -19.37 1.16 -14.50
C ASP A 83 -17.88 1.44 -14.74
N GLU A 84 -17.07 0.38 -14.75
CA GLU A 84 -15.63 0.42 -15.01
C GLU A 84 -15.33 1.29 -16.25
N ARG A 85 -16.15 1.15 -17.30
CA ARG A 85 -15.95 1.89 -18.54
C ARG A 85 -16.20 3.39 -18.34
N ALA A 86 -17.18 3.77 -17.52
CA ALA A 86 -17.44 5.17 -17.18
C ALA A 86 -16.31 5.77 -16.35
N LEU A 87 -15.82 5.03 -15.35
CA LEU A 87 -14.68 5.43 -14.53
C LEU A 87 -13.43 5.66 -15.38
N MET A 88 -13.11 4.68 -16.24
CA MET A 88 -11.95 4.75 -17.13
C MET A 88 -12.06 5.87 -18.16
N ARG A 89 -13.27 6.17 -18.66
CA ARG A 89 -13.51 7.35 -19.50
C ARG A 89 -13.25 8.64 -18.73
N ALA A 90 -13.74 8.75 -17.50
CA ALA A 90 -13.56 9.93 -16.66
C ALA A 90 -12.07 10.17 -16.35
N PHE A 91 -11.31 9.13 -15.98
CA PHE A 91 -9.86 9.23 -15.78
C PHE A 91 -9.12 9.64 -17.06
N ARG A 92 -9.49 9.10 -18.24
CA ARG A 92 -8.90 9.54 -19.51
C ARG A 92 -9.15 11.02 -19.79
N SER A 93 -10.36 11.51 -19.51
CA SER A 93 -10.70 12.93 -19.66
C SER A 93 -9.96 13.81 -18.65
N ALA A 94 -9.83 13.37 -17.40
CA ALA A 94 -9.12 14.09 -16.35
C ALA A 94 -7.58 14.00 -16.47
N GLY A 95 -7.06 13.03 -17.23
CA GLY A 95 -5.64 12.71 -17.34
C GLY A 95 -4.76 13.89 -17.73
N GLY A 96 -5.23 14.78 -18.62
CA GLY A 96 -4.49 16.00 -18.98
C GLY A 96 -4.31 16.96 -17.80
N ARG A 97 -5.37 17.16 -17.01
CA ARG A 97 -5.35 18.01 -15.82
C ARG A 97 -4.48 17.39 -14.72
N LEU A 98 -4.63 16.09 -14.48
CA LEU A 98 -3.83 15.34 -13.51
C LEU A 98 -2.34 15.37 -13.89
N ARG A 99 -2.00 15.14 -15.16
CA ARG A 99 -0.61 15.22 -15.64
C ARG A 99 0.00 16.60 -15.39
N GLY A 100 -0.74 17.67 -15.68
CA GLY A 100 -0.29 19.04 -15.43
C GLY A 100 -0.11 19.34 -13.94
N HIS A 101 -1.00 18.83 -13.08
CA HIS A 101 -0.89 18.96 -11.64
C HIS A 101 0.36 18.25 -11.10
N ILE A 102 0.58 17.00 -11.49
CA ILE A 102 1.75 16.21 -11.08
C ILE A 102 3.06 16.83 -11.54
N GLY A 103 3.13 17.32 -12.78
CA GLY A 103 4.33 18.01 -13.27
C GLY A 103 4.72 19.22 -12.42
N ARG A 104 3.73 20.00 -11.95
CA ARG A 104 3.95 21.16 -11.07
C ARG A 104 4.26 20.75 -9.63
N SER A 105 3.50 19.80 -9.07
CA SER A 105 3.65 19.39 -7.68
C SER A 105 5.00 18.73 -7.42
N LEU A 106 5.42 17.83 -8.32
CA LEU A 106 6.69 17.10 -8.21
C LEU A 106 7.88 17.83 -8.87
N GLN A 107 7.69 19.06 -9.35
CA GLN A 107 8.71 19.87 -10.03
C GLN A 107 9.45 19.11 -11.16
N LEU A 108 8.71 18.27 -11.90
CA LEU A 108 9.29 17.45 -12.96
C LEU A 108 9.49 18.28 -14.22
N ARG A 109 10.68 18.14 -14.85
CA ARG A 109 10.94 18.73 -16.18
C ARG A 109 9.97 18.23 -17.23
N LYS A 110 9.63 16.94 -17.18
CA LYS A 110 8.65 16.29 -18.05
C LYS A 110 7.80 15.38 -17.17
N ALA A 111 6.50 15.63 -17.14
CA ALA A 111 5.56 14.75 -16.47
C ALA A 111 5.42 13.43 -17.27
N PRO A 112 5.36 12.27 -16.60
CA PRO A 112 5.16 10.99 -17.25
C PRO A 112 3.84 10.95 -18.02
N GLU A 113 3.77 10.10 -19.03
CA GLU A 113 2.49 9.75 -19.66
C GLU A 113 1.69 8.86 -18.69
N LEU A 114 0.51 9.34 -18.32
CA LEU A 114 -0.37 8.65 -17.37
C LEU A 114 -1.24 7.64 -18.11
N ARG A 115 -1.05 6.35 -17.80
CA ARG A 115 -1.86 5.25 -18.33
C ARG A 115 -2.69 4.67 -17.20
N PHE A 116 -3.98 4.90 -17.27
CA PHE A 116 -4.93 4.37 -16.28
C PHE A 116 -5.29 2.93 -16.63
N LEU A 117 -5.25 2.05 -15.64
CA LEU A 117 -5.69 0.66 -15.68
C LEU A 117 -6.65 0.41 -14.53
N TYR A 118 -7.71 -0.36 -14.77
CA TYR A 118 -8.58 -0.77 -13.68
C TYR A 118 -7.87 -1.83 -12.83
N ASP A 119 -7.95 -1.69 -11.51
CA ASP A 119 -7.34 -2.61 -10.57
C ASP A 119 -8.26 -3.82 -10.33
N THR A 120 -7.97 -4.92 -11.01
CA THR A 120 -8.63 -6.22 -10.78
C THR A 120 -7.99 -7.02 -9.64
N GLY A 121 -6.90 -6.53 -9.04
CA GLY A 121 -6.13 -7.28 -8.04
C GLY A 121 -6.81 -7.42 -6.69
N TYR A 122 -7.78 -6.55 -6.38
CA TYR A 122 -8.51 -6.57 -5.11
C TYR A 122 -9.37 -7.84 -4.96
N GLU A 123 -10.00 -8.34 -6.03
CA GLU A 123 -10.78 -9.60 -5.98
C GLU A 123 -9.93 -10.80 -5.56
N ALA A 124 -8.65 -10.81 -5.93
CA ALA A 124 -7.72 -11.86 -5.54
C ALA A 124 -7.29 -11.72 -4.06
N ALA A 125 -7.11 -10.48 -3.57
CA ALA A 125 -6.78 -10.21 -2.18
C ALA A 125 -7.95 -10.54 -1.24
N GLU A 126 -9.18 -10.15 -1.58
CA GLU A 126 -10.38 -10.52 -0.80
C GLU A 126 -10.56 -12.03 -0.67
N ARG A 127 -10.30 -12.77 -1.75
CA ARG A 127 -10.37 -14.24 -1.72
C ARG A 127 -9.33 -14.84 -0.77
N VAL A 128 -8.12 -14.29 -0.76
CA VAL A 128 -7.06 -14.73 0.15
C VAL A 128 -7.38 -14.35 1.59
N ASP A 129 -7.86 -13.14 1.85
CA ASP A 129 -8.27 -12.71 3.19
C ASP A 129 -9.44 -13.56 3.72
N ALA A 130 -10.43 -13.89 2.89
CA ALA A 130 -11.54 -14.76 3.26
C ALA A 130 -11.07 -16.18 3.64
N LEU A 131 -10.14 -16.76 2.86
CA LEU A 131 -9.52 -18.05 3.17
C LEU A 131 -8.70 -18.01 4.47
N LEU A 132 -7.98 -16.91 4.71
CA LEU A 132 -7.21 -16.71 5.95
C LEU A 132 -8.12 -16.56 7.16
N GLU A 133 -9.28 -15.92 7.02
CA GLU A 133 -10.27 -15.77 8.08
C GLU A 133 -10.97 -17.10 8.40
N GLU A 134 -11.30 -17.90 7.38
CA GLU A 134 -11.83 -19.26 7.57
C GLU A 134 -10.88 -20.14 8.39
N ILE A 135 -9.58 -20.13 8.07
CA ILE A 135 -8.55 -20.88 8.80
C ILE A 135 -8.45 -20.41 10.26
N ARG A 136 -8.50 -19.09 10.51
CA ARG A 136 -8.43 -18.54 11.87
C ARG A 136 -9.62 -18.96 12.73
N VAL A 137 -10.83 -18.92 12.17
CA VAL A 137 -12.05 -19.36 12.85
C VAL A 137 -11.95 -20.86 13.18
N GLU A 138 -11.42 -21.67 12.26
CA GLU A 138 -11.27 -23.11 12.47
C GLU A 138 -10.23 -23.45 13.58
N ASP A 139 -9.14 -22.68 13.67
CA ASP A 139 -8.16 -22.82 14.76
C ASP A 139 -8.70 -22.36 16.11
N GLU A 140 -9.56 -21.34 16.14
CA GLU A 140 -10.21 -20.85 17.37
C GLU A 140 -11.19 -21.87 17.94
N ILE A 141 -11.96 -22.55 17.09
CA ILE A 141 -12.86 -23.65 17.47
C ILE A 141 -12.08 -24.85 18.00
N ARG A 142 -10.94 -25.20 17.37
CA ARG A 142 -10.07 -26.30 17.84
C ARG A 142 -9.42 -26.03 19.20
N HIS A 143 -9.21 -24.77 19.58
CA HIS A 143 -8.61 -24.40 20.86
C HIS A 143 -9.62 -24.23 22.01
N SER A 144 -10.92 -24.07 21.74
CA SER A 144 -11.94 -24.02 22.78
C SER A 144 -12.31 -25.38 23.39
N ASP A 145 -11.94 -26.48 22.73
CA ASP A 145 -12.31 -27.85 23.15
C ASP A 145 -11.31 -28.52 24.11
N VAL A 146 -10.18 -27.87 24.45
CA VAL A 146 -9.09 -28.46 25.28
C VAL A 146 -9.17 -28.05 26.77
N GLY A 147 -10.30 -27.47 27.21
CA GLY A 147 -10.46 -26.88 28.55
C GLY A 147 -11.11 -27.76 29.63
N ALA A 148 -11.43 -29.03 29.34
CA ALA A 148 -12.09 -29.90 30.31
C ALA A 148 -11.41 -31.27 30.33
N GLU A 149 -10.31 -31.41 31.06
CA GLU A 149 -9.97 -32.63 31.82
C GLU A 149 -8.58 -32.48 32.48
N SER A 150 -8.59 -32.20 33.79
CA SER A 150 -7.52 -32.44 34.77
C SER A 150 -8.09 -31.97 36.11
N GLY A 151 -8.43 -32.75 37.14
CA GLY A 151 -8.27 -34.16 37.46
C GLY A 151 -8.17 -34.22 38.99
N GLU A 152 -8.92 -35.10 39.66
CA GLU A 152 -8.60 -35.49 41.04
C GLU A 152 -9.11 -36.92 41.29
N PRO A 153 -8.21 -37.92 41.39
CA PRO A 153 -8.53 -39.23 41.93
C PRO A 153 -7.99 -39.32 43.36
N ASP A 154 -8.87 -39.48 44.36
CA ASP A 154 -8.52 -40.24 45.56
C ASP A 154 -9.78 -40.66 46.33
N LEU A 155 -10.15 -41.93 46.21
CA LEU A 155 -11.08 -42.60 47.12
C LEU A 155 -10.25 -43.64 47.88
N GLY A 156 -9.75 -43.25 49.04
CA GLY A 156 -9.16 -44.15 50.04
C GLY A 156 -10.19 -44.49 51.11
N ASP A 157 -10.39 -45.80 51.32
CA ASP A 157 -11.18 -46.44 52.39
C ASP A 157 -10.40 -46.49 53.71
#